data_AF-A0A2N6Q867-F1
#
_entry.id   AF-A0A2N6Q867-F1
#
_cell.length_a   1.000
_cell.length_b   1.000
_cell.length_c   1.000
_cell.angle_alpha   90.00
_cell.angle_beta   90.00
_cell.angle_gamma   90.00
#
_symmetry.space_group_name_H-M   'P 1'
#
loop_
_entity.id
_entity.type
_entity.pdbx_description
1 polymer ?
#
loop_
_entity_poly.entity_id
_entity_poly.type
_entity_poly.pdbx_seq_one_letter_code
_entity_poly.pdbx_strand_id
1 'polypeptide(L)'
;MADNNTFVLFEEIKNKLEAIYRELKELKEKENGSVSLPVQSTPAQIDEQKEQELLNQYEQRTKEVINKYIGVQVRIKDEEAKSIDKLAASVLTMLHEWQEQKEHPILQEHIHRHSFDLKSSKIFTYMVAVSVLCFISLVGNYFLWQSKQQYKDDALKFRIIRVWRGCSSKEILWLNDVFDIHRNDAIIKKIKKHTDDYNVGLKAKADSLMQNNLQNKKGK
;
A
#
# COMPACT_ATOMS: atom_id res chain seq x y z
N MET A 1 45.09 3.11 20.55
CA MET A 1 45.32 1.68 20.28
C MET A 1 44.13 0.90 20.81
N ALA A 2 43.02 0.86 20.07
CA ALA A 2 41.78 0.23 20.51
C ALA A 2 40.89 -0.12 19.31
N ASP A 3 41.33 -1.07 18.47
CA ASP A 3 40.65 -1.30 17.19
C ASP A 3 40.73 -2.75 16.66
N ASN A 4 41.34 -3.70 17.39
CA ASN A 4 41.62 -5.05 16.82
C ASN A 4 40.67 -6.17 17.28
N ASN A 5 39.79 -5.93 18.27
CA ASN A 5 38.94 -6.99 18.85
C ASN A 5 37.70 -7.33 18.01
N THR A 6 37.13 -6.37 17.28
CA THR A 6 35.91 -6.60 16.49
C THR A 6 36.19 -7.45 15.25
N PHE A 7 37.38 -7.27 14.64
CA PHE A 7 37.80 -8.05 13.48
C PHE A 7 38.07 -9.51 13.85
N VAL A 8 38.70 -9.76 15.00
CA VAL A 8 38.93 -11.11 15.53
C VAL A 8 37.61 -11.83 15.79
N LEU A 9 36.63 -11.15 16.36
CA LEU A 9 35.28 -11.69 16.59
C LEU A 9 34.58 -12.07 15.28
N PHE A 10 34.74 -11.27 14.23
CA PHE A 10 34.12 -11.53 12.94
C PHE A 10 34.75 -12.74 12.24
N GLU A 11 36.08 -12.88 12.30
CA GLU A 11 36.76 -14.08 11.78
C GLU A 11 36.43 -15.34 12.60
N GLU A 12 36.29 -15.23 13.91
CA GLU A 12 35.88 -16.37 14.74
C GLU A 12 34.44 -16.83 14.40
N ILE A 13 33.51 -15.88 14.22
CA ILE A 13 32.12 -16.19 13.81
C ILE A 13 32.11 -16.86 12.43
N LYS A 14 32.90 -16.35 11.49
CA LYS A 14 33.02 -16.92 10.14
C LYS A 14 33.54 -18.35 10.18
N ASN A 15 34.60 -18.63 10.95
CA ASN A 15 35.16 -19.97 11.08
C ASN A 15 34.17 -20.96 11.73
N LYS A 16 33.40 -20.53 12.73
CA LYS A 16 32.37 -21.39 13.35
C LYS A 16 31.23 -21.72 12.40
N LEU A 17 30.82 -20.76 11.56
CA LEU A 17 29.77 -20.99 10.56
C LEU A 17 30.22 -21.98 9.49
N GLU A 18 31.47 -21.89 9.05
CA GLU A 18 32.06 -22.80 8.06
C GLU A 18 32.19 -24.23 8.59
N ALA A 19 32.52 -24.40 9.87
CA ALA A 19 32.53 -25.70 10.54
C ALA A 19 31.14 -26.35 10.59
N ILE A 20 30.11 -25.60 10.98
CA ILE A 20 28.71 -26.09 11.02
C ILE A 20 28.25 -26.51 9.62
N TYR A 21 28.62 -25.76 8.59
CA TYR A 21 28.26 -26.08 7.21
C TYR A 21 28.91 -27.40 6.74
N ARG A 22 30.15 -27.69 7.15
CA ARG A 22 30.84 -28.95 6.86
C ARG A 22 30.18 -30.13 7.59
N GLU A 23 29.82 -29.98 8.86
CA GLU A 23 29.11 -31.01 9.63
C GLU A 23 27.74 -31.35 9.04
N LEU A 24 26.96 -30.34 8.64
CA LEU A 24 25.67 -30.56 7.97
C LEU A 24 25.82 -31.26 6.62
N LYS A 25 26.89 -30.95 5.87
CA LYS A 25 27.19 -31.64 4.62
C LYS A 25 27.55 -33.11 4.84
N GLU A 26 28.36 -33.41 5.86
CA GLU A 26 28.71 -34.79 6.21
C GLU A 26 27.50 -35.58 6.74
N LEU A 27 26.62 -34.97 7.54
CA LEU A 27 25.38 -35.61 7.99
C LEU A 27 24.46 -35.95 6.82
N LYS A 28 24.31 -35.02 5.86
CA LYS A 28 23.54 -35.24 4.65
C LYS A 28 24.16 -36.33 3.75
N GLU A 29 25.48 -36.44 3.69
CA GLU A 29 26.16 -37.51 2.94
C GLU A 29 26.04 -38.87 3.65
N LYS A 30 26.03 -38.91 5.00
CA LYS A 30 25.79 -40.14 5.78
C LYS A 30 24.34 -40.63 5.71
N GLU A 31 23.37 -39.74 5.60
CA GLU A 31 21.96 -40.11 5.38
C GLU A 31 21.74 -40.76 4.00
N ASN A 32 22.53 -40.35 2.99
CA ASN A 32 22.45 -40.87 1.63
C ASN A 32 23.33 -42.12 1.38
N GLY A 33 24.07 -42.59 2.38
CA GLY A 33 24.88 -43.81 2.35
C GLY A 33 24.23 -44.95 3.12
N SER A 34 23.39 -45.72 2.43
CA SER A 34 22.67 -46.93 2.87
C SER A 34 23.27 -47.74 4.04
N VAL A 35 22.48 -47.95 5.10
CA VAL A 35 22.60 -49.12 5.99
C VAL A 35 21.20 -49.67 6.27
N SER A 36 20.90 -50.78 5.60
CA SER A 36 19.83 -51.70 5.89
C SER A 36 20.24 -52.63 7.05
N LEU A 37 19.48 -52.65 8.14
CA LEU A 37 19.46 -53.74 9.12
C LEU A 37 18.04 -53.92 9.68
N PRO A 38 17.69 -55.14 10.14
CA PRO A 38 16.42 -55.78 9.83
C PRO A 38 15.37 -55.59 10.92
N VAL A 39 14.13 -55.30 10.51
CA VAL A 39 12.98 -55.25 11.41
C VAL A 39 12.31 -56.63 11.42
N GLN A 40 12.40 -57.30 12.56
CA GLN A 40 11.59 -58.47 12.89
C GLN A 40 10.11 -58.07 13.05
N SER A 41 9.29 -58.62 12.16
CA SER A 41 7.91 -59.11 12.29
C SER A 41 6.96 -58.52 13.36
N THR A 42 6.03 -57.68 12.86
CA THR A 42 4.56 -57.67 13.11
C THR A 42 4.06 -57.25 14.50
N PRO A 43 3.39 -56.07 14.59
CA PRO A 43 1.95 -55.96 14.33
C PRO A 43 1.51 -54.72 13.52
N ALA A 44 2.26 -54.30 12.50
CA ALA A 44 2.04 -53.03 11.77
C ALA A 44 0.97 -53.06 10.65
N GLN A 45 0.51 -54.23 10.21
CA GLN A 45 -0.26 -54.34 8.95
C GLN A 45 -1.74 -53.86 9.06
N ILE A 46 -2.29 -53.78 10.28
CA ILE A 46 -3.68 -53.34 10.51
C ILE A 46 -3.76 -51.80 10.53
N ASP A 47 -2.69 -51.11 10.95
CA ASP A 47 -2.68 -49.66 11.10
C ASP A 47 -2.53 -48.96 9.75
N GLU A 48 -1.63 -49.45 8.89
CA GLU A 48 -1.42 -48.92 7.52
C GLU A 48 -2.67 -49.05 6.63
N GLN A 49 -3.40 -50.16 6.74
CA GLN A 49 -4.61 -50.39 5.95
C GLN A 49 -5.75 -49.42 6.35
N LYS A 50 -5.82 -49.09 7.65
CA LYS A 50 -6.80 -48.15 8.21
C LYS A 50 -6.45 -46.70 7.87
N GLU A 51 -5.15 -46.38 7.84
CA GLU A 51 -4.64 -45.07 7.42
C GLU A 51 -4.88 -44.83 5.92
N GLN A 52 -4.70 -45.85 5.09
CA GLN A 52 -4.98 -45.77 3.65
C GLN A 52 -6.48 -45.59 3.35
N GLU A 53 -7.37 -46.21 4.13
CA GLU A 53 -8.82 -46.00 4.03
C GLU A 53 -9.23 -44.58 4.44
N LEU A 54 -8.64 -44.05 5.52
CA LEU A 54 -8.82 -42.66 5.94
C LEU A 54 -8.34 -41.66 4.88
N LEU A 55 -7.16 -41.89 4.28
CA LEU A 55 -6.62 -41.05 3.21
C LEU A 55 -7.55 -41.04 1.98
N ASN A 56 -8.06 -42.19 1.57
CA ASN A 56 -9.01 -42.29 0.47
C ASN A 56 -10.32 -41.55 0.79
N GLN A 57 -10.79 -41.62 2.05
CA GLN A 57 -11.95 -40.86 2.51
C GLN A 57 -11.70 -39.34 2.47
N TYR A 58 -10.52 -38.87 2.89
CA TYR A 58 -10.14 -37.46 2.79
C TYR A 58 -9.99 -37.00 1.34
N GLU A 59 -9.46 -37.85 0.45
CA GLU A 59 -9.36 -37.58 -0.97
C GLU A 59 -10.76 -37.45 -1.61
N GLN A 60 -11.68 -38.36 -1.28
CA GLN A 60 -13.07 -38.27 -1.73
C GLN A 60 -13.76 -37.00 -1.25
N ARG A 61 -13.63 -36.65 0.04
CA ARG A 61 -14.20 -35.39 0.57
C ARG A 61 -13.60 -34.16 -0.10
N THR A 62 -12.30 -34.17 -0.36
CA THR A 62 -11.63 -33.04 -1.04
C THR A 62 -12.12 -32.91 -2.48
N LYS A 63 -12.27 -34.01 -3.21
CA LYS A 63 -12.85 -34.04 -4.57
C LYS A 63 -14.29 -33.53 -4.58
N GLU A 64 -15.12 -33.92 -3.61
CA GLU A 64 -16.50 -33.42 -3.49
C GLU A 64 -16.56 -31.90 -3.26
N VAL A 65 -15.73 -31.37 -2.35
CA VAL A 65 -15.65 -29.94 -2.07
C VAL A 65 -15.19 -29.16 -3.31
N ILE A 66 -14.16 -29.65 -4.00
CA ILE A 66 -13.66 -29.06 -5.25
C ILE A 66 -14.76 -29.08 -6.31
N ASN A 67 -15.46 -30.20 -6.48
CA ASN A 67 -16.54 -30.31 -7.47
C ASN A 67 -17.71 -29.36 -7.16
N LYS A 68 -18.06 -29.20 -5.88
CA LYS A 68 -19.06 -28.21 -5.44
C LYS A 68 -18.62 -26.78 -5.78
N TYR A 69 -17.34 -26.45 -5.56
CA TYR A 69 -16.79 -25.14 -5.92
C TYR A 69 -16.80 -24.90 -7.44
N ILE A 70 -16.38 -25.89 -8.23
CA ILE A 70 -16.45 -25.83 -9.70
C ILE A 70 -17.89 -25.60 -10.16
N GLY A 71 -18.85 -26.35 -9.62
CA GLY A 71 -20.26 -26.18 -9.96
C GLY A 71 -20.82 -24.79 -9.60
N VAL A 72 -20.37 -24.19 -8.50
CA VAL A 72 -20.73 -22.80 -8.15
C VAL A 72 -20.12 -21.81 -9.14
N GLN A 73 -18.82 -21.96 -9.46
CA GLN A 73 -18.12 -21.11 -10.43
C GLN A 73 -18.76 -21.15 -11.83
N VAL A 74 -19.16 -22.34 -12.29
CA VAL A 74 -19.85 -22.49 -13.59
C VAL A 74 -21.19 -21.76 -13.59
N ARG A 75 -21.99 -21.89 -12.52
CA ARG A 75 -23.28 -21.17 -12.41
C ARG A 75 -23.12 -19.66 -12.36
N ILE A 76 -22.10 -19.16 -11.66
CA ILE A 76 -21.81 -17.72 -11.60
C ILE A 76 -21.45 -17.21 -12.99
N LYS A 77 -20.55 -17.90 -13.70
CA LYS A 77 -20.15 -17.52 -15.06
C LYS A 77 -21.29 -17.60 -16.08
N ASP A 78 -22.20 -18.56 -15.94
CA ASP A 78 -23.38 -18.69 -16.79
C ASP A 78 -24.36 -17.52 -16.58
N GLU A 79 -24.60 -17.13 -15.33
CA GLU A 79 -25.44 -15.97 -15.00
C GLU A 79 -24.79 -14.65 -15.44
N GLU A 80 -23.46 -14.52 -15.28
CA GLU A 80 -22.70 -13.38 -15.80
C GLU A 80 -22.81 -13.29 -17.33
N ALA A 81 -22.62 -14.40 -18.06
CA ALA A 81 -22.76 -14.44 -19.52
C ALA A 81 -24.18 -14.04 -19.96
N LYS A 82 -25.21 -14.55 -19.27
CA LYS A 82 -26.61 -14.18 -19.52
C LYS A 82 -26.89 -12.69 -19.26
N SER A 83 -26.27 -12.13 -18.23
CA SER A 83 -26.38 -10.69 -17.92
C SER A 83 -25.70 -9.82 -18.98
N ILE A 84 -24.56 -10.25 -19.50
CA ILE A 84 -23.82 -9.57 -20.57
C ILE A 84 -24.63 -9.63 -21.87
N ASP A 85 -25.23 -10.77 -22.19
CA ASP A 85 -26.08 -10.92 -23.37
C ASP A 85 -27.32 -10.02 -23.30
N LYS A 86 -27.97 -9.94 -22.13
CA LYS A 86 -29.08 -9.01 -21.90
C LYS A 86 -28.66 -7.54 -22.03
N LEU A 87 -27.48 -7.18 -21.53
CA LEU A 87 -26.94 -5.83 -21.66
C LEU A 87 -26.60 -5.52 -23.12
N ALA A 88 -25.96 -6.45 -23.82
CA ALA A 88 -25.66 -6.34 -25.25
C ALA A 88 -26.93 -6.15 -26.06
N ALA A 89 -27.98 -6.94 -25.82
CA ALA A 89 -29.28 -6.79 -26.46
C ALA A 89 -29.90 -5.41 -26.20
N SER A 90 -29.89 -4.93 -24.95
CA SER A 90 -30.44 -3.61 -24.62
C SER A 90 -29.69 -2.45 -25.29
N VAL A 91 -28.36 -2.56 -25.40
CA VAL A 91 -27.53 -1.58 -26.09
C VAL A 91 -27.79 -1.63 -27.60
N LEU A 92 -27.97 -2.82 -28.17
CA LEU A 92 -28.30 -3.01 -29.59
C LEU A 92 -29.68 -2.44 -29.93
N THR A 93 -30.67 -2.64 -29.05
CA THR A 93 -32.00 -2.03 -29.18
C THR A 93 -31.93 -0.52 -29.07
N MET A 94 -31.23 0.03 -28.07
CA MET A 94 -31.03 1.48 -27.97
C MET A 94 -30.31 2.05 -29.18
N LEU A 95 -29.32 1.33 -29.74
CA LEU A 95 -28.60 1.77 -30.93
C LEU A 95 -29.51 1.77 -32.17
N HIS A 96 -30.37 0.75 -32.30
CA HIS A 96 -31.36 0.68 -33.37
C HIS A 96 -32.38 1.81 -33.27
N GLU A 97 -32.97 2.03 -32.08
CA GLU A 97 -33.89 3.15 -31.82
C GLU A 97 -33.22 4.50 -32.11
N TRP A 98 -31.96 4.67 -31.73
CA TRP A 98 -31.21 5.91 -31.99
C TRP A 98 -30.88 6.11 -33.48
N GLN A 99 -30.66 5.01 -34.22
CA GLN A 99 -30.46 5.04 -35.67
C GLN A 99 -31.77 5.38 -36.40
N GLU A 100 -32.89 4.80 -35.98
CA GLU A 100 -34.23 5.04 -36.54
C GLU A 100 -34.72 6.47 -36.24
N GLN A 101 -34.43 6.99 -35.03
CA GLN A 101 -34.68 8.38 -34.66
C GLN A 101 -33.82 9.38 -35.46
N LYS A 102 -32.64 8.96 -35.95
CA LYS A 102 -31.81 9.77 -36.86
C LYS A 102 -32.33 9.78 -38.29
N GLU A 103 -33.13 8.81 -38.72
CA GLU A 103 -33.74 8.77 -40.05
C GLU A 103 -34.98 9.68 -40.14
N HIS A 104 -35.64 9.97 -39.02
CA HIS A 104 -36.77 10.91 -38.93
C HIS A 104 -36.51 12.21 -38.13
N PRO A 105 -35.72 13.17 -38.64
CA PRO A 105 -35.82 14.55 -38.19
C PRO A 105 -36.27 15.43 -39.37
N ILE A 106 -37.54 15.31 -39.76
CA ILE A 106 -38.25 16.39 -40.46
C ILE A 106 -39.47 16.74 -39.63
N LEU A 107 -39.25 17.43 -38.52
CA LEU A 107 -40.29 18.32 -38.01
C LEU A 107 -39.65 19.57 -37.42
N GLN A 108 -39.77 20.60 -38.23
CA GLN A 108 -39.50 21.98 -37.92
C GLN A 108 -40.36 22.41 -36.72
N GLU A 109 -39.79 22.36 -35.51
CA GLU A 109 -40.30 23.10 -34.37
C GLU A 109 -39.34 24.24 -34.05
N HIS A 110 -39.90 25.43 -33.93
CA HIS A 110 -39.24 26.68 -33.58
C HIS A 110 -38.70 26.63 -32.14
N ILE A 111 -37.67 25.82 -31.92
CA ILE A 111 -36.81 25.92 -30.76
C ILE A 111 -35.90 27.12 -31.05
N HIS A 112 -35.87 28.11 -30.16
CA HIS A 112 -34.77 29.07 -30.07
C HIS A 112 -33.49 28.31 -29.71
N ARG A 113 -32.99 27.56 -30.68
CA ARG A 113 -31.83 26.71 -30.59
C ARG A 113 -30.67 27.67 -30.76
N HIS A 114 -30.00 28.01 -29.66
CA HIS A 114 -28.67 28.61 -29.75
C HIS A 114 -27.71 27.51 -30.21
N SER A 115 -27.86 27.13 -31.47
CA SER A 115 -26.86 26.43 -32.25
C SER A 115 -25.68 27.39 -32.31
N PHE A 116 -24.77 27.30 -31.34
CA PHE A 116 -23.47 27.94 -31.48
C PHE A 116 -22.83 27.32 -32.71
N ASP A 117 -22.82 28.11 -33.80
CA ASP A 117 -22.22 27.72 -35.05
C ASP A 117 -20.69 27.71 -34.85
N LEU A 118 -20.18 26.57 -34.37
CA LEU A 118 -18.75 26.29 -34.19
C LEU A 118 -18.00 26.27 -35.53
N LYS A 119 -18.69 26.51 -36.66
CA LYS A 119 -18.11 26.65 -38.00
C LYS A 119 -17.32 27.94 -38.19
N SER A 120 -17.44 28.92 -37.28
CA SER A 120 -16.49 30.04 -37.22
C SER A 120 -15.19 29.59 -36.55
N SER A 121 -14.25 29.10 -37.36
CA SER A 121 -12.94 28.58 -36.90
C SER A 121 -12.22 29.54 -35.95
N LYS A 122 -12.44 30.85 -36.11
CA LYS A 122 -11.82 31.90 -35.29
C LYS A 122 -12.38 31.90 -33.86
N ILE A 123 -13.70 31.89 -33.69
CA ILE A 123 -14.34 31.93 -32.35
C ILE A 123 -14.04 30.64 -31.58
N PHE A 124 -14.07 29.49 -32.27
CA PHE A 124 -13.67 28.22 -31.66
C PHE A 124 -12.20 28.25 -31.21
N THR A 125 -11.30 28.76 -32.05
CA THR A 125 -9.88 28.90 -31.70
C THR A 125 -9.68 29.82 -30.50
N TYR A 126 -10.39 30.95 -30.41
CA TYR A 126 -10.35 31.83 -29.24
C TYR A 126 -10.88 31.15 -27.98
N MET A 127 -12.00 30.43 -28.08
CA MET A 127 -12.56 29.70 -26.93
C MET A 127 -11.62 28.61 -26.44
N VAL A 128 -10.98 27.87 -27.36
CA VAL A 128 -9.95 26.88 -27.04
C VAL A 128 -8.74 27.56 -26.39
N ALA A 129 -8.24 28.66 -26.95
CA ALA A 129 -7.10 29.39 -26.38
C ALA A 129 -7.38 29.92 -24.96
N VAL A 130 -8.56 30.50 -24.74
CA VAL A 130 -8.99 30.97 -23.41
C VAL A 130 -9.15 29.81 -22.44
N SER A 131 -9.71 28.67 -22.89
CA SER A 131 -9.85 27.48 -22.06
C SER A 131 -8.48 26.94 -21.62
N VAL A 132 -7.52 26.83 -22.53
CA VAL A 132 -6.16 26.37 -22.24
C VAL A 132 -5.46 27.33 -21.27
N LEU A 133 -5.57 28.64 -21.47
CA LEU A 133 -5.03 29.64 -20.56
C LEU A 133 -5.65 29.53 -19.15
N CYS A 134 -6.95 29.25 -19.08
CA CYS A 134 -7.66 29.04 -17.82
C CYS A 134 -7.20 27.75 -17.12
N PHE A 135 -6.99 26.65 -17.86
CA PHE A 135 -6.44 25.41 -17.32
C PHE A 135 -5.02 25.56 -16.80
N ILE A 136 -4.14 26.28 -17.52
CA ILE A 136 -2.78 26.58 -17.03
C ILE A 136 -2.84 27.36 -15.71
N SER A 137 -3.78 28.32 -15.60
CA SER A 137 -3.98 29.10 -14.38
C SER A 137 -4.51 28.26 -13.21
N LEU A 138 -5.42 27.32 -13.49
CA LEU A 138 -5.97 26.39 -12.51
C LEU A 138 -4.90 25.40 -12.01
N VAL A 139 -4.16 24.79 -12.93
CA VAL A 139 -3.07 23.85 -12.60
C VAL A 139 -1.97 24.57 -11.83
N GLY A 140 -1.59 25.78 -12.26
CA GLY A 140 -0.63 26.61 -11.55
C GLY A 140 -1.07 26.93 -10.12
N ASN A 141 -2.34 27.31 -9.91
CA ASN A 141 -2.89 27.54 -8.57
C ASN A 141 -2.92 26.27 -7.72
N TYR A 142 -3.34 25.14 -8.29
CA TYR A 142 -3.36 23.86 -7.60
C TYR A 142 -1.97 23.44 -7.15
N PHE A 143 -0.97 23.54 -8.03
CA PHE A 143 0.42 23.25 -7.70
C PHE A 143 0.94 24.18 -6.60
N LEU A 144 0.63 25.48 -6.68
CA LEU A 144 1.02 26.46 -5.66
C LEU A 144 0.41 26.13 -4.29
N TRP A 145 -0.87 25.72 -4.27
CA TRP A 145 -1.56 25.28 -3.06
C TRP A 145 -0.93 24.01 -2.49
N GLN A 146 -0.64 23.01 -3.35
CA GLN A 146 0.04 21.79 -2.98
C GLN A 146 1.42 22.08 -2.36
N SER A 147 2.25 22.93 -2.99
CA SER A 147 3.56 23.31 -2.45
C SER A 147 3.46 24.02 -1.10
N LYS A 148 2.47 24.91 -0.92
CA LYS A 148 2.23 25.55 0.39
C LYS A 148 1.85 24.55 1.47
N GLN A 149 1.11 23.52 1.12
CA GLN A 149 0.74 22.47 2.05
C GLN A 149 1.96 21.62 2.43
N GLN A 150 2.75 21.21 1.43
CA GLN A 150 4.00 20.47 1.65
C GLN A 150 4.98 21.25 2.53
N TYR A 151 5.14 22.55 2.31
CA TYR A 151 6.01 23.39 3.15
C TYR A 151 5.59 23.41 4.63
N LYS A 152 4.29 23.46 4.90
CA LYS A 152 3.76 23.40 6.27
C LYS A 152 4.03 22.04 6.91
N ASP A 153 3.84 20.99 6.13
CA ASP A 153 4.03 19.61 6.56
C ASP A 153 5.52 19.33 6.84
N ASP A 154 6.43 19.80 5.98
CA ASP A 154 7.88 19.71 6.19
C ASP A 154 8.34 20.50 7.41
N ALA A 155 7.86 21.74 7.59
CA ALA A 155 8.15 22.51 8.79
C ALA A 155 7.70 21.80 10.07
N LEU A 156 6.58 21.07 10.01
CA LEU A 156 6.10 20.26 11.13
C LEU A 156 6.98 19.01 11.33
N LYS A 157 7.37 18.31 10.25
CA LYS A 157 8.32 17.18 10.31
C LYS A 157 9.63 17.58 11.00
N PHE A 158 10.22 18.72 10.65
CA PHE A 158 11.45 19.21 11.28
C PHE A 158 11.27 19.54 12.77
N ARG A 159 10.14 20.14 13.15
CA ARG A 159 9.86 20.41 14.58
C ARG A 159 9.75 19.12 15.39
N ILE A 160 9.09 18.10 14.84
CA ILE A 160 8.92 16.79 15.49
C ILE A 160 10.28 16.11 15.65
N ILE A 161 11.08 16.03 14.59
CA ILE A 161 12.43 15.45 14.62
C ILE A 161 13.31 16.17 15.67
N ARG A 162 13.19 17.49 15.78
CA ARG A 162 13.91 18.27 16.80
C ARG A 162 13.48 17.92 18.23
N VAL A 163 12.21 17.63 18.46
CA VAL A 163 11.70 17.21 19.78
C VAL A 163 12.21 15.81 20.16
N TRP A 164 12.35 14.91 19.19
CA TRP A 164 12.78 13.52 19.44
C TRP A 164 14.28 13.36 19.77
N ARG A 165 15.12 14.40 19.64
CA ARG A 165 16.55 14.40 20.07
C ARG A 165 17.40 13.24 19.50
N GLY A 166 17.14 12.87 18.25
CA GLY A 166 17.80 11.76 17.55
C GLY A 166 16.73 10.79 17.07
N CYS A 167 16.67 10.57 15.75
CA CYS A 167 15.59 9.80 15.12
C CYS A 167 16.16 8.49 14.58
N SER A 168 15.55 7.36 14.97
CA SER A 168 15.82 6.05 14.39
C SER A 168 15.27 5.96 12.96
N SER A 169 15.90 5.20 12.07
CA SER A 169 15.40 4.99 10.70
C SER A 169 13.94 4.48 10.66
N LYS A 170 13.52 3.73 11.69
CA LYS A 170 12.12 3.27 11.82
C LYS A 170 11.14 4.41 12.13
N GLU A 171 11.57 5.38 12.92
CA GLU A 171 10.74 6.54 13.31
C GLU A 171 10.62 7.53 12.16
N ILE A 172 11.68 7.70 11.36
CA ILE A 172 11.64 8.49 10.12
C ILE A 172 10.69 7.84 9.11
N LEU A 173 10.76 6.52 8.94
CA LEU A 173 9.88 5.80 8.02
C LEU A 173 8.41 5.93 8.44
N TRP A 174 8.11 5.76 9.73
CA TRP A 174 6.76 5.94 10.26
C TRP A 174 6.26 7.36 10.10
N LEU A 175 7.11 8.36 10.35
CA LEU A 175 6.76 9.76 10.16
C LEU A 175 6.48 10.08 8.68
N ASN A 176 7.23 9.47 7.76
CA ASN A 176 6.97 9.65 6.33
C ASN A 176 5.66 8.97 5.90
N ASP A 177 5.37 7.77 6.41
CA ASP A 177 4.12 7.06 6.15
C ASP A 177 2.89 7.87 6.62
N VAL A 178 2.94 8.45 7.83
CA VAL A 178 1.82 9.26 8.39
C VAL A 178 1.60 10.58 7.65
N PHE A 179 2.62 11.18 7.04
CA PHE A 179 2.51 12.46 6.36
C PHE A 179 2.30 12.34 4.85
N ASP A 180 2.84 11.30 4.21
CA ASP A 180 2.95 11.20 2.75
C ASP A 180 2.08 10.07 2.17
N ILE A 181 2.14 8.86 2.73
CA ILE A 181 1.43 7.68 2.19
C ILE A 181 0.01 7.57 2.76
N HIS A 182 -0.15 7.74 4.07
CA HIS A 182 -1.41 7.62 4.79
C HIS A 182 -1.67 8.87 5.64
N ARG A 183 -1.91 10.01 4.96
CA ARG A 183 -2.18 11.29 5.63
C ARG A 183 -3.36 11.16 6.61
N ASN A 184 -3.04 11.08 7.89
CA ASN A 184 -4.02 11.00 8.96
C ASN A 184 -3.99 12.30 9.78
N ASP A 185 -4.89 13.23 9.44
CA ASP A 185 -4.96 14.55 10.07
C ASP A 185 -5.19 14.47 11.60
N ALA A 186 -5.85 13.42 12.10
CA ALA A 186 -6.06 13.23 13.53
C ALA A 186 -4.75 12.89 14.27
N ILE A 187 -3.92 12.03 13.68
CA ILE A 187 -2.60 11.67 14.22
C ILE A 187 -1.66 12.88 14.12
N ILE A 188 -1.62 13.55 12.98
CA ILE A 188 -0.81 14.76 12.76
C ILE A 188 -1.16 15.83 13.79
N LYS A 189 -2.46 16.05 14.08
CA LYS A 189 -2.91 17.02 15.10
C LYS A 189 -2.46 16.65 16.51
N LYS A 190 -2.48 15.36 16.87
CA LYS A 190 -1.97 14.88 18.17
C LYS A 190 -0.47 15.09 18.30
N ILE A 191 0.31 14.72 17.28
CA ILE A 191 1.76 14.89 17.28
C ILE A 191 2.14 16.37 17.34
N LYS A 192 1.41 17.22 16.61
CA LYS A 192 1.59 18.68 16.67
C LYS A 192 1.38 19.21 18.08
N LYS A 193 0.27 18.84 18.74
CA LYS A 193 -0.01 19.28 20.11
C LYS A 193 1.09 18.84 21.08
N HIS A 194 1.52 17.59 21.00
CA HIS A 194 2.60 17.07 21.84
C HIS A 194 3.92 17.83 21.63
N THR A 195 4.23 18.15 20.37
CA THR A 195 5.41 18.92 19.97
C THR A 195 5.35 20.35 20.51
N ASP A 196 4.19 21.00 20.40
CA ASP A 196 3.97 22.36 20.89
C ASP A 196 4.03 22.40 22.43
N ASP A 197 3.41 21.45 23.13
CA ASP A 197 3.45 21.33 24.60
C ASP A 197 4.87 21.13 25.11
N TYR A 198 5.66 20.25 24.47
CA TYR A 198 7.06 20.04 24.81
C TYR A 198 7.89 21.31 24.62
N ASN A 199 7.68 22.05 23.52
CA ASN A 199 8.39 23.29 23.24
C ASN A 199 8.06 24.40 24.25
N VAL A 200 6.80 24.50 24.70
CA VAL A 200 6.39 25.41 25.77
C VAL A 200 7.07 25.05 27.09
N GLY A 201 7.11 23.77 27.46
CA GLY A 201 7.82 23.31 28.66
C GLY A 201 9.32 23.60 28.61
N LEU A 202 9.94 23.43 27.43
CA LEU A 202 11.36 23.72 27.22
C LEU A 202 11.66 25.21 27.34
N LYS A 203 10.79 26.07 26.78
CA LYS A 203 10.89 27.53 26.92
C LYS A 203 10.74 27.96 28.38
N ALA A 204 9.73 27.45 29.09
CA ALA A 204 9.53 27.76 30.50
C ALA A 204 10.74 27.35 31.36
N LYS A 205 11.35 26.18 31.07
CA LYS A 205 12.56 25.73 31.76
C LYS A 205 13.76 26.63 31.45
N ALA A 206 13.93 27.04 30.19
CA ALA A 206 15.00 27.96 29.80
C ALA A 206 14.82 29.34 30.46
N ASP A 207 13.60 29.89 30.46
CA ASP A 207 13.27 31.18 31.08
C ASP A 207 13.52 31.14 32.60
N SER A 208 13.09 30.06 33.27
CA SER A 208 13.34 29.86 34.71
C SER A 208 14.84 29.78 35.05
N LEU A 209 15.63 29.12 34.20
CA LEU A 209 17.08 29.02 34.35
C LEU A 209 17.73 30.38 34.13
N MET A 210 17.29 31.15 33.14
CA MET A 210 17.76 32.52 32.89
C MET A 210 17.47 33.43 34.08
N GLN A 211 16.25 33.36 34.62
CA GLN A 211 15.83 34.15 35.77
C GLN A 211 16.64 33.79 37.03
N ASN A 212 16.89 32.50 37.28
CA ASN A 212 17.71 32.06 38.40
C ASN A 212 19.16 32.57 38.28
N ASN A 213 19.75 32.52 37.08
CA ASN A 213 21.08 33.06 36.83
C ASN A 213 21.15 34.59 37.05
N LEU A 214 20.11 35.32 36.65
CA LEU A 214 20.01 36.77 36.89
C LEU A 214 19.87 37.10 38.38
N GLN A 215 19.09 36.32 39.14
CA GLN A 215 18.95 36.51 40.59
C GLN A 215 20.24 36.18 41.33
N ASN A 216 20.91 35.08 40.99
CA ASN A 216 22.21 34.72 41.56
C ASN A 216 23.32 35.75 41.26
N LYS A 217 23.24 36.47 40.13
CA LYS A 217 24.14 37.59 39.82
C LYS A 217 23.85 38.88 40.60
N LYS A 218 22.63 39.05 41.14
CA LYS A 218 22.24 40.24 41.94
C LYS A 218 22.45 40.06 43.44
N GLY A 219 22.63 38.81 43.90
CA GLY A 219 22.90 38.46 45.30
C GLY A 219 24.39 38.28 45.65
N LYS A 220 25.29 38.55 44.69
CA LYS A 220 26.73 38.70 44.88
C LYS A 220 27.10 40.16 44.68
#